data_AF-A0A7C5E6V9-F1
#
_entry.id   AF-A0A7C5E6V9-F1
#
_cell.length_a   1.000
_cell.length_b   1.000
_cell.length_c   1.000
_cell.angle_alpha   90.00
_cell.angle_beta   90.00
_cell.angle_gamma   90.00
#
_symmetry.space_group_name_H-M   'P 1'
#
loop_
_entity.id
_entity.type
_entity.pdbx_description
1 polymer ?
#
loop_
_entity_poly.entity_id
_entity_poly.type
_entity_poly.pdbx_seq_one_letter_code
_entity_poly.pdbx_strand_id
1 'polypeptide(L)'
;MIAQEHSYVPDMWRRLTNPDVLIFLQASWAVGGARRRLNWTEAEWQEQQYRLRHARQHADFYVDTDTLSIEEVRQKVIDFLSNYRP
;
A
#
# COMPACT_ATOMS: atom_id res chain seq x y z
N MET A 1 1.84 4.88 14.65
CA MET A 1 1.02 3.66 14.53
C MET A 1 0.12 3.88 13.31
N ILE A 2 0.45 3.31 12.15
CA ILE A 2 -0.54 3.19 11.06
C ILE A 2 -0.90 1.72 11.04
N ALA A 3 -1.60 1.33 12.09
CA ALA A 3 -2.22 0.03 12.16
C ALA A 3 -3.64 0.28 11.64
N GLN A 4 -4.01 -0.34 10.53
CA GLN A 4 -5.43 -0.45 10.17
C GLN A 4 -6.08 -1.42 11.17
N GLU A 5 -6.22 -0.99 12.42
CA GLU A 5 -6.79 -1.77 13.54
C GLU A 5 -8.31 -1.96 13.39
N HIS A 6 -8.94 -1.36 12.38
CA HIS A 6 -10.40 -1.35 12.25
C HIS A 6 -10.99 -1.88 10.94
N SER A 7 -10.18 -2.33 9.96
CA SER A 7 -10.72 -2.80 8.68
C SER A 7 -10.78 -4.32 8.57
N TYR A 8 -11.69 -4.97 9.30
CA TYR A 8 -12.06 -6.37 9.01
C TYR A 8 -12.88 -6.50 7.71
N VAL A 9 -13.29 -5.36 7.13
CA VAL A 9 -14.07 -5.27 5.91
C VAL A 9 -13.11 -4.96 4.74
N PRO A 10 -12.88 -5.89 3.80
CA PRO A 10 -11.85 -5.72 2.75
C PRO A 10 -12.12 -4.58 1.77
N ASP A 11 -13.38 -4.15 1.62
CA ASP A 11 -13.82 -3.07 0.74
C ASP A 11 -14.13 -1.77 1.48
N MET A 12 -13.70 -1.65 2.74
CA MET A 12 -13.93 -0.45 3.56
C MET A 12 -13.32 0.81 2.93
N TRP A 13 -12.19 0.69 2.23
CA TRP A 13 -11.58 1.78 1.45
C TRP A 13 -12.52 2.31 0.35
N ARG A 14 -13.33 1.44 -0.25
CA ARG A 14 -14.29 1.83 -1.28
C ARG A 14 -15.52 2.48 -0.66
N ARG A 15 -15.98 1.96 0.48
CA ARG A 15 -17.20 2.42 1.16
C ARG A 15 -17.04 3.70 1.98
N LEU A 16 -15.88 3.90 2.61
CA LEU A 16 -15.65 5.06 3.49
C LEU A 16 -15.05 6.25 2.75
N THR A 17 -14.16 6.01 1.80
CA THR A 17 -13.41 7.09 1.12
C THR A 17 -13.76 7.26 -0.35
N ASN A 18 -14.43 6.28 -0.99
CA ASN A 18 -14.81 6.26 -2.42
C ASN A 18 -13.83 7.04 -3.33
N PRO A 19 -12.55 6.63 -3.37
CA PRO A 19 -11.53 7.41 -4.05
C PRO A 19 -11.69 7.31 -5.56
N ASP A 20 -11.36 8.40 -6.28
CA ASP A 20 -11.27 8.39 -7.74
C ASP A 20 -10.11 7.52 -8.26
N VAL A 21 -9.09 7.29 -7.41
CA VAL A 21 -7.89 6.50 -7.71
C VAL A 21 -7.43 5.74 -6.47
N LEU A 22 -7.17 4.44 -6.59
CA LEU A 22 -6.54 3.61 -5.59
C LEU A 22 -5.10 3.25 -5.98
N ILE A 23 -4.12 3.78 -5.24
CA ILE A 23 -2.70 3.45 -5.41
C ILE A 23 -2.23 2.56 -4.26
N PHE A 24 -1.65 1.41 -4.60
CA PHE A 24 -1.13 0.44 -3.66
C PHE A 24 0.40 0.45 -3.66
N LEU A 25 1.00 0.80 -2.51
CA LEU A 25 2.44 0.79 -2.31
C LEU A 25 2.83 -0.46 -1.50
N GLN A 26 3.57 -1.38 -2.13
CA GLN A 26 4.07 -2.58 -1.48
C GLN A 26 5.48 -2.35 -0.93
N ALA A 27 5.70 -2.81 0.29
CA ALA A 27 7.03 -2.96 0.86
C ALA A 27 7.16 -4.35 1.50
N SER A 28 8.26 -5.05 1.23
CA SER A 28 8.57 -6.31 1.89
C SER A 28 8.92 -6.08 3.36
N TRP A 29 8.79 -7.15 4.14
CA TRP A 29 9.19 -7.16 5.55
C TRP A 29 10.66 -6.75 5.73
N ALA A 30 11.56 -7.24 4.87
CA ALA A 30 12.99 -6.95 4.91
C ALA A 30 13.30 -5.46 4.72
N VAL A 31 12.61 -4.80 3.79
CA VAL A 31 12.78 -3.35 3.55
C VAL A 31 12.04 -2.51 4.60
N GLY A 32 10.88 -2.99 5.04
CA GLY A 32 10.08 -2.36 6.08
C GLY A 32 10.84 -2.19 7.39
N GLY A 33 11.56 -3.24 7.83
CA GLY A 33 12.39 -3.22 9.04
C GLY A 33 13.66 -2.37 8.93
N ALA A 34 14.16 -2.13 7.71
CA ALA A 34 15.32 -1.28 7.47
C ALA A 34 14.97 0.22 7.41
N ARG A 35 13.83 0.58 6.80
CA ARG A 35 13.40 1.98 6.60
C ARG A 35 12.74 2.62 7.81
N ARG A 36 12.02 1.81 8.59
CA ARG A 36 11.53 2.13 9.93
C ARG A 36 11.94 0.94 10.77
N ARG A 37 12.41 1.13 12.00
CA ARG A 37 12.51 0.02 12.97
C ARG A 37 11.11 -0.48 13.33
N LEU A 38 10.42 -1.09 12.37
CA LEU A 38 9.13 -1.71 12.55
C LEU A 38 9.39 -2.96 13.36
N ASN A 39 8.92 -2.96 14.60
CA ASN A 39 8.98 -4.12 15.49
C ASN A 39 7.93 -5.17 15.10
N TRP A 40 7.68 -5.35 13.80
CA TRP A 40 6.71 -6.32 13.30
C TRP A 40 7.39 -7.64 13.05
N THR A 41 6.77 -8.69 13.56
CA THR A 41 7.09 -10.07 13.20
C THR A 41 6.69 -10.32 11.74
N GLU A 42 7.31 -11.34 11.13
CA GLU A 42 6.94 -11.77 9.78
C GLU A 42 5.45 -12.17 9.71
N ALA A 43 4.92 -12.78 10.77
CA ALA A 43 3.50 -13.17 10.88
C ALA A 43 2.56 -11.95 10.82
N GLU A 44 2.87 -10.88 11.54
CA GLU A 44 2.10 -9.63 11.49
C GLU A 44 2.16 -8.99 10.09
N TRP A 45 3.32 -9.04 9.43
CA TRP A 45 3.43 -8.58 8.04
C TRP A 45 2.55 -9.41 7.09
N GLN A 46 2.58 -10.74 7.20
CA GLN A 46 1.74 -11.63 6.39
C GLN A 46 0.24 -11.37 6.62
N GLU A 47 -0.17 -11.12 7.86
CA GLU A 47 -1.55 -10.78 8.17
C GLU A 47 -1.97 -9.44 7.53
N GLN A 48 -1.10 -8.43 7.55
CA GLN A 48 -1.35 -7.17 6.84
C GLN A 48 -1.49 -7.40 5.33
N GLN A 49 -0.63 -8.23 4.73
CA GLN A 49 -0.72 -8.59 3.32
C GLN A 49 -2.06 -9.27 2.99
N TYR A 50 -2.54 -10.14 3.87
CA TYR A 50 -3.84 -10.79 3.71
C TYR A 50 -5.00 -9.78 3.78
N ARG A 51 -5.01 -8.92 4.81
CA ARG A 51 -6.04 -7.89 5.00
C ARG A 51 -6.09 -6.91 3.82
N LEU A 52 -4.92 -6.56 3.29
CA LEU A 52 -4.77 -5.63 2.17
C LEU A 52 -4.95 -6.28 0.79
N ARG A 53 -5.12 -7.61 0.71
CA ARG A 53 -5.23 -8.33 -0.56
C ARG A 53 -6.31 -7.77 -1.48
N HIS A 54 -7.47 -7.42 -0.91
CA HIS A 54 -8.58 -6.88 -1.68
C HIS A 54 -8.25 -5.50 -2.26
N ALA A 55 -7.70 -4.58 -1.46
CA ALA A 55 -7.23 -3.29 -1.96
C ALA A 55 -6.16 -3.46 -3.06
N ARG A 56 -5.21 -4.39 -2.87
CA ARG A 56 -4.18 -4.70 -3.87
C ARG A 56 -4.77 -5.20 -5.20
N GLN A 57 -5.81 -6.03 -5.15
CA GLN A 57 -6.49 -6.55 -6.33
C GLN A 57 -7.29 -5.49 -7.09
N HIS A 58 -7.71 -4.43 -6.41
CA HIS A 58 -8.53 -3.36 -6.96
C HIS A 58 -7.76 -2.05 -7.16
N ALA A 59 -6.44 -2.06 -6.98
CA ALA A 59 -5.63 -0.87 -7.15
C ALA A 59 -5.50 -0.52 -8.63
N ASP A 60 -5.71 0.74 -8.96
CA ASP A 60 -5.49 1.29 -10.30
C ASP A 60 -3.99 1.38 -10.60
N PHE A 61 -3.17 1.53 -9.55
CA PHE A 61 -1.72 1.50 -9.66
C PHE A 61 -1.06 0.75 -8.52
N TYR A 62 -0.15 -0.16 -8.86
CA TYR A 62 0.64 -0.91 -7.91
C TYR A 62 2.13 -0.55 -8.06
N VAL A 63 2.77 -0.22 -6.95
CA VAL A 63 4.20 0.10 -6.91
C VAL A 63 4.90 -0.77 -5.87
N ASP A 64 5.83 -1.60 -6.34
CA ASP A 64 6.81 -2.23 -5.46
C ASP A 64 7.88 -1.20 -5.07
N THR A 65 7.97 -0.90 -3.79
CA THR A 65 8.84 0.17 -3.27
C THR A 65 10.18 -0.34 -2.78
N ASP A 66 10.44 -1.65 -2.83
CA ASP A 66 11.59 -2.27 -2.17
C ASP A 66 12.93 -1.70 -2.65
N THR A 67 13.06 -1.56 -3.97
CA THR A 67 14.28 -1.04 -4.61
C THR A 67 14.22 0.45 -4.90
N LEU A 68 13.13 1.12 -4.53
CA LEU A 68 12.89 2.52 -4.87
C LEU A 68 13.12 3.42 -3.67
N SER A 69 13.83 4.52 -3.89
CA SER A 69 13.86 5.66 -2.99
C SER A 69 12.49 6.35 -2.92
N ILE A 70 12.31 7.19 -1.89
CA ILE A 70 11.07 7.96 -1.72
C ILE A 70 10.80 8.85 -2.95
N GLU A 71 11.83 9.46 -3.52
CA GLU A 71 11.68 10.33 -4.69
C GLU A 71 11.27 9.55 -5.94
N GLU A 72 11.82 8.34 -6.14
CA GLU A 72 11.43 7.48 -7.26
C GLU A 72 9.99 6.97 -7.13
N VAL A 73 9.55 6.64 -5.92
CA VAL A 73 8.13 6.30 -5.67
C VAL A 73 7.24 7.50 -5.97
N ARG A 74 7.62 8.69 -5.49
CA ARG A 74 6.88 9.93 -5.76
C ARG A 74 6.76 10.19 -7.24
N GLN A 75 7.86 10.12 -7.99
CA GLN A 75 7.85 10.39 -9.42
C GLN A 75 6.94 9.40 -10.15
N LYS A 76 7.04 8.09 -9.85
CA LYS A 76 6.17 7.07 -10.44
C LYS A 76 4.68 7.33 -10.19
N VAL A 77 4.34 7.77 -8.98
CA VAL A 77 2.94 8.09 -8.62
C VAL A 77 2.47 9.33 -9.37
N ILE A 78 3.27 10.38 -9.47
CA ILE A 78 2.94 11.60 -10.22
C ILE A 78 2.77 11.29 -11.70
N ASP A 79 3.68 10.51 -12.29
CA ASP A 79 3.63 10.12 -13.69
C ASP A 79 2.37 9.31 -14.00
N PHE A 80 1.99 8.41 -13.10
CA PHE A 80 0.73 7.66 -13.21
C PHE A 80 -0.48 8.60 -13.16
N LEU A 81 -0.57 9.45 -12.14
CA LEU A 81 -1.70 10.36 -11.95
C LEU A 81 -1.85 11.36 -13.11
N SER A 82 -0.74 11.78 -13.72
CA SER A 82 -0.76 12.72 -14.84
C SER A 82 -1.35 12.12 -16.12
N ASN A 83 -1.32 10.78 -16.24
CA ASN A 83 -1.85 10.04 -17.39
C ASN A 83 -3.15 9.29 -17.08
N TYR A 84 -3.54 9.24 -15.80
CA TYR A 84 -4.73 8.51 -15.38
C TYR A 84 -6.00 9.17 -15.90
N ARG A 85 -6.81 8.39 -16.61
CA ARG A 85 -8.16 8.76 -17.03
C ARG A 85 -9.12 7.68 -16.51
N PRO A 86 -10.14 8.05 -15.72
CA PRO A 86 -11.10 7.11 -15.15
C PRO A 86 -12.02 6.49 -16.22
#